data_AF-A0A1B6L6C8-F1
#
_entry.id   AF-A0A1B6L6C8-F1
#
_cell.length_a   1.000
_cell.length_b   1.000
_cell.length_c   1.000
_cell.angle_alpha   90.00
_cell.angle_beta   90.00
_cell.angle_gamma   90.00
#
_symmetry.space_group_name_H-M   'P 1'
#
loop_
_entity.id
_entity.type
_entity.pdbx_description
1 polymer ?
#
loop_
_entity_poly.entity_id
_entity_poly.type
_entity_poly.pdbx_seq_one_letter_code
_entity_poly.pdbx_strand_id
1 'polypeptide(L)'
;SCAIVYQRIEGRLMSLEPVMMQEQEYLRHTVARIAAMAPDLVLVQRNVSRLAQENLLRLGISLVLNVKPSVLERVARMTGADVVKSIDAQVGRPQLGTCTSFYVKSFTTDTGATKTLMFLEGCLSPHLGCTVLLRGASTA
;
A
#
# COMPACT_ATOMS: atom_id res chain seq x y z
N SER A 1 6.14 -5.26 3.87
CA SER A 1 5.70 -5.35 5.28
C SER A 1 6.43 -4.39 6.23
N CYS A 2 6.80 -3.21 5.76
CA CYS A 2 7.70 -2.33 6.50
C CYS A 2 7.11 -0.92 6.63
N ALA A 3 7.46 -0.23 7.71
CA ALA A 3 7.16 1.17 7.90
C ALA A 3 8.28 1.97 7.25
N ILE A 4 7.94 3.03 6.51
CA ILE A 4 8.92 4.01 6.06
C ILE A 4 9.12 4.99 7.22
N VAL A 5 9.91 4.61 8.22
CA VAL A 5 10.23 5.46 9.38
C VAL A 5 11.71 5.31 9.73
N TYR A 6 12.38 6.44 9.91
CA TYR A 6 13.81 6.52 10.23
C TYR A 6 14.12 6.01 11.65
N GLN A 7 15.15 5.18 11.77
CA GLN A 7 15.62 4.63 13.04
C GLN A 7 16.66 5.58 13.66
N ARG A 8 16.33 6.19 14.80
CA ARG A 8 17.20 7.14 15.54
C ARG A 8 18.39 6.41 16.17
N ILE A 9 19.58 6.97 16.03
CA ILE A 9 20.79 6.59 16.78
C ILE A 9 20.88 7.53 17.98
N GLU A 10 20.73 7.03 19.20
CA GLU A 10 20.85 7.81 20.43
C GLU A 10 22.30 8.28 20.65
N GLY A 11 22.51 9.58 20.93
CA GLY A 11 23.79 10.12 21.41
C GLY A 11 24.47 11.21 20.57
N ARG A 12 23.94 11.59 19.39
CA ARG A 12 24.46 12.73 18.61
C ARG A 12 23.49 13.90 18.63
N LEU A 13 23.89 15.01 19.27
CA LEU A 13 23.24 16.32 19.12
C LEU A 13 23.59 16.88 17.73
N MET A 14 22.92 16.39 16.69
CA MET A 14 22.90 17.06 15.39
C MET A 14 21.84 18.17 15.44
N SER A 15 22.08 19.31 14.78
CA SER A 15 21.03 20.30 14.58
C SER A 15 19.83 19.62 13.90
N LEU A 16 18.61 20.03 14.27
CA LEU A 16 17.37 19.38 13.80
C LEU A 16 17.24 19.46 12.26
N GLU A 17 17.79 20.52 11.69
CA GLU A 17 17.69 20.90 10.28
C GLU A 17 18.33 19.89 9.29
N PRO A 18 19.58 19.43 9.44
CA PRO A 18 20.16 18.38 8.59
C PRO A 18 19.43 17.04 8.69
N VAL A 19 18.88 16.68 9.85
CA VAL A 19 18.11 15.42 10.02
C VAL A 19 16.82 15.49 9.20
N MET A 20 16.12 16.63 9.25
CA MET A 20 14.92 16.86 8.46
C MET A 20 15.19 16.85 6.95
N MET A 21 16.29 17.47 6.50
CA MET A 21 16.68 17.44 5.09
C MET A 21 16.99 16.02 4.60
N GLN A 22 17.64 15.20 5.44
CA GLN A 22 17.98 13.82 5.09
C GLN A 22 16.73 12.92 5.01
N GLU A 23 15.76 13.10 5.91
CA GLU A 23 14.47 12.39 5.87
C GLU A 23 13.67 12.75 4.61
N GLN A 24 13.64 14.04 4.27
CA GLN A 24 12.98 14.55 3.07
C GLN A 24 13.56 13.92 1.79
N GLU A 25 14.88 13.89 1.66
CA GLU A 25 15.52 13.35 0.45
C GLU A 25 15.35 11.83 0.37
N TYR A 26 15.38 11.12 1.50
CA TYR A 26 15.07 9.69 1.56
C TYR A 26 13.66 9.39 1.05
N LEU A 27 12.66 10.15 1.51
CA LEU A 27 11.26 10.00 1.07
C LEU A 27 11.13 10.28 -0.43
N ARG A 28 11.81 11.32 -0.93
CA ARG A 28 11.79 11.71 -2.33
C ARG A 28 12.39 10.60 -3.22
N HIS A 29 13.54 10.05 -2.84
CA HIS A 29 14.16 8.92 -3.54
C HIS A 29 13.25 7.68 -3.55
N THR A 30 12.63 7.37 -2.41
CA THR A 30 11.73 6.24 -2.27
C THR A 30 10.52 6.36 -3.20
N VAL A 31 9.87 7.53 -3.22
CA VAL A 31 8.73 7.80 -4.10
C VAL A 31 9.16 7.77 -5.57
N ALA A 32 10.33 8.34 -5.91
CA ALA A 32 10.83 8.31 -7.28
C ALA A 32 11.06 6.88 -7.78
N ARG A 33 11.54 5.98 -6.92
CA ARG A 33 11.72 4.56 -7.25
C ARG A 33 10.39 3.84 -7.45
N ILE A 34 9.39 4.13 -6.61
CA ILE A 34 8.03 3.62 -6.79
C ILE A 34 7.47 4.11 -8.13
N ALA A 35 7.56 5.40 -8.40
CA ALA A 35 7.09 6.04 -9.62
C ALA A 35 7.77 5.50 -10.89
N ALA A 36 9.07 5.16 -10.81
CA ALA A 36 9.82 4.59 -11.92
C ALA A 36 9.30 3.21 -12.37
N MET A 37 8.55 2.51 -11.52
CA MET A 37 7.87 1.27 -11.89
C MET A 37 6.50 1.51 -12.55
N ALA A 38 6.02 2.76 -12.53
CA ALA A 38 4.71 3.19 -13.05
C ALA A 38 3.49 2.36 -12.54
N PRO A 39 3.31 2.20 -11.22
CA PRO A 39 2.13 1.51 -10.68
C PRO A 39 0.90 2.43 -10.66
N ASP A 40 -0.28 1.87 -10.91
CA ASP A 40 -1.56 2.58 -10.71
C ASP A 40 -2.00 2.58 -9.24
N LEU A 41 -1.63 1.53 -8.49
CA LEU A 41 -2.05 1.27 -7.12
C LEU A 41 -0.89 0.78 -6.25
N VAL A 42 -0.74 1.37 -5.07
CA VAL A 42 0.24 0.96 -4.05
C VAL A 42 -0.48 0.59 -2.76
N LEU A 43 -0.29 -0.64 -2.30
CA LEU A 43 -0.84 -1.15 -1.04
C LEU A 43 0.27 -1.22 0.02
N VAL A 44 0.07 -0.57 1.17
CA VAL A 44 1.08 -0.50 2.24
C VAL A 44 0.52 -1.07 3.53
N GLN A 45 1.35 -1.86 4.23
CA GLN A 45 0.96 -2.48 5.51
C GLN A 45 0.76 -1.45 6.62
N ARG A 46 1.63 -0.44 6.65
CA ARG A 46 1.71 0.58 7.70
C ARG A 46 1.44 1.96 7.09
N ASN A 47 1.68 2.99 7.89
CA ASN A 47 1.50 4.36 7.47
C ASN A 47 2.62 4.84 6.52
N VAL A 48 2.32 5.89 5.77
CA VAL A 48 3.24 6.60 4.86
C VAL A 48 3.26 8.07 5.26
N SER A 49 4.42 8.74 5.18
CA SER A 49 4.52 10.16 5.53
C SER A 49 3.65 11.02 4.59
N ARG A 50 3.09 12.11 5.12
CA ARG A 50 2.18 12.99 4.36
C ARG A 50 2.81 13.51 3.06
N LEU A 51 4.07 13.91 3.13
CA LEU A 51 4.83 14.35 1.95
C LEU A 51 4.85 13.27 0.86
N ALA A 52 5.13 12.02 1.22
CA ALA A 52 5.16 10.93 0.24
C ALA A 52 3.77 10.65 -0.34
N GLN A 53 2.71 10.76 0.48
CA GLN A 53 1.32 10.68 0.00
C GLN A 53 1.01 11.78 -1.03
N GLU A 54 1.38 13.02 -0.75
CA GLU A 54 1.19 14.16 -1.65
C GLU A 54 1.98 13.99 -2.95
N ASN A 55 3.21 13.49 -2.87
CA ASN A 55 4.03 13.21 -4.05
C ASN A 55 3.44 12.10 -4.92
N LEU A 56 2.97 11.00 -4.32
CA LEU A 56 2.31 9.91 -5.05
C LEU A 56 0.99 10.38 -5.68
N LEU A 57 0.21 11.20 -4.97
CA LEU A 57 -1.02 11.80 -5.48
C LEU A 57 -0.77 12.69 -6.71
N ARG A 58 0.29 13.52 -6.68
CA ARG A 58 0.69 14.36 -7.82
C ARG A 58 1.08 13.54 -9.05
N LEU A 59 1.54 12.32 -8.84
CA LEU A 59 1.87 11.37 -9.91
C LEU A 59 0.65 10.54 -10.36
N GLY A 60 -0.52 10.75 -9.77
CA GLY A 60 -1.74 10.00 -10.10
C GLY A 60 -1.77 8.57 -9.54
N ILE A 61 -0.88 8.23 -8.60
CA ILE A 61 -0.77 6.88 -8.04
C ILE A 61 -1.72 6.76 -6.84
N SER A 62 -2.63 5.79 -6.90
CA SER A 62 -3.55 5.51 -5.78
C SER A 62 -2.81 4.80 -4.64
N LEU A 63 -2.98 5.28 -3.41
CA LEU A 63 -2.31 4.74 -2.23
C LEU A 63 -3.32 4.21 -1.22
N VAL A 64 -3.14 2.97 -0.78
CA VAL A 64 -3.96 2.32 0.24
C VAL A 64 -3.08 2.01 1.45
N LEU A 65 -3.48 2.53 2.60
CA LEU A 65 -2.73 2.45 3.86
C LEU A 65 -3.33 1.41 4.80
N ASN A 66 -2.53 0.96 5.78
CA ASN A 66 -2.98 0.09 6.87
C ASN A 66 -3.58 -1.25 6.42
N VAL A 67 -3.08 -1.81 5.31
CA VAL A 67 -3.53 -3.10 4.81
C VAL A 67 -2.96 -4.23 5.68
N LYS A 68 -3.82 -5.15 6.14
CA LYS A 68 -3.36 -6.30 6.94
C LYS A 68 -2.34 -7.14 6.16
N PRO A 69 -1.28 -7.67 6.79
CA PRO A 69 -0.28 -8.50 6.12
C PRO A 69 -0.89 -9.69 5.36
N SER A 70 -1.86 -10.37 5.98
CA SER A 70 -2.57 -11.50 5.36
C SER A 70 -3.34 -11.11 4.09
N VAL A 71 -3.79 -9.85 3.99
CA VAL A 71 -4.45 -9.33 2.80
C VAL A 71 -3.42 -9.00 1.72
N LEU A 72 -2.29 -8.39 2.08
CA LEU A 72 -1.20 -8.13 1.12
C LEU A 72 -0.70 -9.42 0.46
N GLU A 73 -0.43 -10.45 1.25
CA GLU A 73 0.02 -11.76 0.74
C GLU A 73 -1.03 -12.42 -0.17
N ARG A 74 -2.33 -12.27 0.17
CA ARG A 74 -3.42 -12.79 -0.67
C ARG A 74 -3.52 -12.02 -1.98
N VAL A 75 -3.47 -10.70 -1.94
CA VAL A 75 -3.51 -9.86 -3.15
C VAL A 75 -2.30 -10.18 -4.03
N ALA A 76 -1.10 -10.21 -3.47
CA ALA A 76 0.15 -10.56 -4.17
C ALA A 76 0.05 -11.91 -4.88
N ARG A 77 -0.44 -12.95 -4.20
CA ARG A 77 -0.64 -14.28 -4.79
C ARG A 77 -1.63 -14.27 -5.95
N MET A 78 -2.70 -13.50 -5.86
CA MET A 78 -3.74 -13.45 -6.89
C MET A 78 -3.33 -12.61 -8.11
N THR A 79 -2.60 -11.51 -7.88
CA THR A 79 -2.15 -10.57 -8.92
C THR A 79 -0.80 -10.93 -9.52
N GLY A 80 -0.02 -11.81 -8.89
CA GLY A 80 1.35 -12.12 -9.26
C GLY A 80 2.39 -11.09 -8.79
N ALA A 81 2.02 -10.21 -7.85
CA ALA A 81 2.94 -9.19 -7.33
C ALA A 81 3.92 -9.76 -6.30
N ASP A 82 5.10 -9.14 -6.20
CA ASP A 82 6.01 -9.38 -5.08
C ASP A 82 5.71 -8.45 -3.90
N VAL A 83 5.66 -9.00 -2.67
CA VAL A 83 5.54 -8.19 -1.45
C VAL A 83 6.91 -7.66 -1.04
N VAL A 84 7.17 -6.39 -1.35
CA VAL A 84 8.44 -5.73 -1.00
C VAL A 84 8.54 -5.47 0.52
N LYS A 85 9.64 -5.94 1.12
CA LYS A 85 9.94 -5.72 2.55
C LYS A 85 10.78 -4.47 2.79
N SER A 86 11.71 -4.14 1.91
CA SER A 86 12.45 -2.88 1.95
C SER A 86 12.60 -2.39 0.53
N ILE A 87 12.33 -1.11 0.30
CA ILE A 87 12.50 -0.51 -1.01
C ILE A 87 14.01 -0.46 -1.31
N ASP A 88 14.87 -0.26 -0.30
CA ASP A 88 16.33 -0.16 -0.44
C ASP A 88 17.07 -1.48 -0.63
N ALA A 89 16.41 -2.62 -0.42
CA ALA A 89 17.06 -3.91 -0.65
C ALA A 89 17.36 -4.07 -2.15
N GLN A 90 18.63 -4.02 -2.51
CA GLN A 90 19.20 -4.09 -3.87
C GLN A 90 18.96 -5.44 -4.61
N VAL A 91 17.93 -6.20 -4.26
CA VAL A 91 17.67 -7.52 -4.85
C VAL A 91 16.54 -7.42 -5.87
N GLY A 92 16.90 -7.02 -7.10
CA GLY A 92 16.02 -7.09 -8.27
C GLY A 92 14.91 -6.03 -8.36
N ARG A 93 14.34 -5.89 -9.56
CA ARG A 93 13.08 -5.15 -9.74
C ARG A 93 11.94 -6.08 -9.29
N PRO A 94 11.12 -5.69 -8.30
CA PRO A 94 9.98 -6.49 -7.88
C PRO A 94 8.97 -6.60 -9.04
N GLN A 95 8.32 -7.76 -9.14
CA GLN A 95 7.22 -7.95 -10.09
C GLN A 95 6.01 -7.11 -9.64
N LEU A 96 5.49 -6.28 -10.53
CA LEU A 96 4.20 -5.61 -10.33
C LEU A 96 3.08 -6.60 -10.67
N GLY A 97 2.13 -6.73 -9.75
CA GLY A 97 0.94 -7.53 -10.02
C GLY A 97 -0.06 -6.78 -10.89
N THR A 98 -0.90 -7.54 -11.57
CA THR A 98 -1.92 -7.02 -12.49
C THR A 98 -3.32 -7.43 -12.06
N CYS A 99 -4.27 -6.51 -12.20
CA CYS A 99 -5.71 -6.74 -12.11
C CYS A 99 -6.43 -5.92 -13.19
N THR A 100 -7.61 -6.37 -13.58
CA THR A 100 -8.40 -5.71 -14.64
C THR A 100 -9.09 -4.45 -14.13
N SER A 101 -9.60 -4.48 -12.90
CA SER A 101 -10.33 -3.35 -12.32
C SER A 101 -10.06 -3.21 -10.84
N PHE A 102 -9.96 -1.95 -10.41
CA PHE A 102 -9.86 -1.54 -9.03
C PHE A 102 -10.93 -0.50 -8.73
N TYR A 103 -11.77 -0.74 -7.73
CA TYR A 103 -12.78 0.24 -7.33
C TYR A 103 -13.14 0.13 -5.85
N VAL A 104 -13.74 1.20 -5.34
CA VAL A 104 -14.21 1.31 -3.96
C VAL A 104 -15.73 1.44 -3.98
N LYS A 105 -16.42 0.66 -3.14
CA LYS A 105 -17.87 0.67 -3.04
C LYS A 105 -18.32 0.65 -1.60
N SER A 106 -19.25 1.54 -1.27
CA SER A 106 -19.87 1.64 0.05
C SER A 106 -21.18 0.84 0.09
N PHE A 107 -21.41 0.17 1.22
CA PHE A 107 -22.59 -0.63 1.50
C PHE A 107 -23.19 -0.20 2.83
N THR A 108 -24.47 0.14 2.83
CA THR A 108 -25.23 0.40 4.05
C THR A 108 -25.73 -0.92 4.60
N THR A 109 -25.45 -1.19 5.87
CA THR A 109 -25.95 -2.37 6.59
C THR A 109 -27.33 -2.11 7.15
N ASP A 110 -28.04 -3.18 7.52
CA ASP A 110 -29.40 -3.11 8.09
C ASP A 110 -29.47 -2.28 9.38
N THR A 111 -28.35 -2.17 10.11
CA THR A 111 -28.18 -1.31 11.28
C THR A 111 -27.98 0.18 10.94
N GLY A 112 -28.02 0.56 9.67
CA GLY A 112 -27.75 1.92 9.18
C GLY A 112 -26.26 2.28 9.06
N ALA A 113 -25.34 1.41 9.48
CA ALA A 113 -23.90 1.67 9.36
C ALA A 113 -23.42 1.53 7.92
N THR A 114 -22.57 2.46 7.46
CA THR A 114 -21.95 2.38 6.13
C THR A 114 -20.57 1.74 6.22
N LYS A 115 -20.35 0.67 5.44
CA LYS A 115 -19.06 0.00 5.28
C LYS A 115 -18.54 0.21 3.87
N THR A 116 -17.33 0.75 3.75
CA THR A 116 -16.66 0.95 2.47
C THR A 116 -15.67 -0.18 2.22
N LEU A 117 -15.82 -0.87 1.09
CA LEU A 117 -15.00 -1.99 0.68
C LEU A 117 -14.24 -1.65 -0.62
N MET A 118 -13.10 -2.29 -0.78
CA MET A 118 -12.21 -2.17 -1.93
C MET A 118 -12.20 -3.48 -2.70
N PHE A 119 -12.32 -3.39 -4.02
CA PHE A 119 -12.42 -4.54 -4.92
C PHE A 119 -11.26 -4.52 -5.91
N LEU A 120 -10.62 -5.68 -6.06
CA LEU A 120 -9.66 -5.97 -7.13
C LEU A 120 -10.24 -7.13 -7.93
N GLU A 121 -10.57 -6.88 -9.18
CA GLU A 121 -11.21 -7.85 -10.07
C GLU A 121 -10.34 -8.17 -11.29
N GLY A 122 -10.52 -9.37 -11.84
CA GLY A 122 -9.78 -9.85 -13.00
C GLY A 122 -8.26 -9.92 -12.73
N CYS A 123 -7.87 -10.50 -11.59
CA CYS A 123 -6.48 -10.79 -11.27
C CYS A 123 -5.93 -11.93 -12.15
N LEU A 124 -4.61 -11.95 -12.35
CA LEU A 124 -3.93 -12.89 -13.27
C LEU A 124 -4.23 -14.38 -12.99
N SER A 125 -4.36 -14.75 -11.71
CA SER A 125 -4.45 -16.15 -11.28
C SER A 125 -5.80 -16.47 -10.63
N PRO A 126 -6.93 -16.48 -11.37
CA PRO A 126 -8.26 -16.70 -10.80
C PRO A 126 -8.45 -18.10 -10.21
N HIS A 127 -7.64 -19.07 -10.63
CA HIS A 127 -7.66 -20.45 -10.14
C HIS A 127 -7.03 -20.61 -8.74
N LEU A 128 -6.27 -19.61 -8.25
CA LEU A 128 -5.62 -19.68 -6.94
C LEU A 128 -6.54 -19.27 -5.78
N GLY A 129 -7.72 -18.70 -6.07
CA GLY A 129 -8.70 -18.34 -5.05
C GLY A 129 -9.77 -17.38 -5.53
N CYS A 130 -10.78 -17.18 -4.69
CA CYS A 130 -11.80 -16.16 -4.89
C CYS A 130 -12.16 -15.49 -3.55
N THR A 131 -12.82 -14.34 -3.62
CA THR A 131 -13.41 -13.68 -2.45
C THR A 131 -14.90 -13.53 -2.68
N VAL A 132 -15.70 -14.07 -1.77
CA VAL A 132 -17.17 -13.95 -1.81
C VAL A 132 -17.59 -12.96 -0.73
N LEU A 133 -18.27 -11.89 -1.13
CA LEU A 133 -18.90 -10.96 -0.19
C LEU A 133 -20.25 -11.53 0.25
N LEU A 134 -20.28 -12.10 1.45
CA LEU A 134 -21.51 -12.55 2.07
C LEU A 134 -22.26 -11.38 2.70
N ARG A 135 -23.59 -11.39 2.56
CA ARG A 135 -24.50 -10.48 3.26
C ARG A 135 -25.57 -11.33 3.93
N GLY A 136 -25.81 -11.07 5.20
CA GLY A 136 -26.86 -11.72 5.98
C GLY A 136 -27.50 -10.69 6.91
N ALA A 137 -28.76 -10.93 7.25
CA ALA A 137 -29.46 -10.17 8.27
C ALA A 137 -28.81 -10.41 9.64
N SER A 138 -28.91 -9.42 10.53
CA SER A 138 -28.44 -9.59 11.91
C SER A 138 -29.17 -10.75 12.57
N THR A 139 -28.44 -11.66 13.22
CA THR A 139 -29.04 -12.58 14.20
C THR A 139 -29.60 -11.70 15.32
N ALA A 140 -30.93 -11.68 15.44
CA ALA A 140 -31.64 -11.03 16.53
C ALA A 140 -31.26 -11.64 17.88
#